data_AF-A0A9Q0SBR0-F1
#
_entry.id   AF-A0A9Q0SBR0-F1
#
_cell.length_a   1.000
_cell.length_b   1.000
_cell.length_c   1.000
_cell.angle_alpha   90.00
_cell.angle_beta   90.00
_cell.angle_gamma   90.00
#
_symmetry.space_group_name_H-M   'P 1'
#
loop_
_entity.id
_entity.type
_entity.pdbx_description
1 polymer ?
#
loop_
_entity_poly.entity_id
_entity_poly.type
_entity_poly.pdbx_seq_one_letter_code
_entity_poly.pdbx_strand_id
1 'polypeptide(L)'
;MTAVVKELNEFSKALRKLKGYSRSGMVTELDAENVELVEKYQSDLLADGVCLSSWVIQEGSPALYGMVHERLLAMYICAGHGLDAERQLWEMKLVGKEADGDLYDIVLAICASQKEASSVARLLTRIEVTSSMRKKKSLSWLLRGYIKGGHYDEAAETLIKMLDLGLSPGYLDRVAVMQGLRKRIQQWGNVESYLKLCKRLSDVNLIGPSLVYLYIKKYKLWIMKLL
;
A
#
# COMPACT_ATOMS: atom_id res chain seq x y z
N MET A 1 -1.28 1.50 -26.70
CA MET A 1 -0.92 1.26 -25.28
C MET A 1 -0.31 2.49 -24.59
N THR A 2 0.67 3.21 -25.14
CA THR A 2 1.26 4.41 -24.47
C THR A 2 0.22 5.46 -24.08
N ALA A 3 -0.74 5.74 -24.97
CA ALA A 3 -1.81 6.70 -24.71
C ALA A 3 -2.68 6.26 -23.50
N VAL A 4 -3.05 4.98 -23.46
CA VAL A 4 -3.82 4.38 -22.34
C VAL A 4 -3.09 4.54 -21.00
N VAL A 5 -1.78 4.28 -20.96
CA VAL A 5 -0.96 4.49 -19.75
C VAL A 5 -0.99 5.96 -19.32
N LYS A 6 -0.85 6.90 -20.26
CA LYS A 6 -0.88 8.34 -19.95
C LYS A 6 -2.25 8.76 -19.40
N GLU A 7 -3.32 8.29 -20.03
CA GLU A 7 -4.68 8.61 -19.62
C GLU A 7 -4.99 8.05 -18.22
N LEU A 8 -4.68 6.77 -17.96
CA LEU A 8 -4.82 6.18 -16.62
C LEU A 8 -4.00 6.93 -15.57
N ASN A 9 -2.80 7.38 -15.92
CA ASN A 9 -1.95 8.14 -15.01
C ASN A 9 -2.57 9.50 -14.66
N GLU A 10 -3.03 10.27 -15.65
CA GLU A 10 -3.69 11.56 -15.40
C GLU A 10 -5.02 11.38 -14.66
N PHE A 11 -5.80 10.36 -15.01
CA PHE A 11 -7.01 10.00 -14.29
C PHE A 11 -6.71 9.66 -12.82
N SER A 12 -5.67 8.86 -12.54
CA SER A 12 -5.25 8.54 -11.16
C SER A 12 -4.83 9.77 -10.36
N LYS A 13 -4.24 10.79 -11.02
CA LYS A 13 -3.85 12.06 -10.39
C LYS A 13 -5.07 12.92 -10.09
N ALA A 14 -6.02 12.98 -11.03
CA ALA A 14 -7.28 13.69 -10.86
C ALA A 14 -8.07 13.11 -9.67
N LEU A 15 -8.22 11.79 -9.59
CA LEU A 15 -8.89 11.12 -8.47
C LEU A 15 -8.19 11.37 -7.12
N ARG A 16 -6.85 11.41 -7.10
CA ARG A 16 -6.11 11.77 -5.89
C ARG A 16 -6.38 13.20 -5.44
N LYS A 17 -6.45 14.16 -6.36
CA LYS A 17 -6.81 15.55 -6.05
C LYS A 17 -8.23 15.66 -5.52
N LEU A 18 -9.18 14.98 -6.17
CA LEU A 18 -10.58 14.93 -5.78
C LEU A 18 -10.77 14.36 -4.36
N LYS A 19 -10.12 13.24 -4.04
CA LYS A 19 -10.09 12.69 -2.68
C LYS A 19 -9.46 13.66 -1.67
N GLY A 20 -8.47 14.45 -2.10
CA GLY A 20 -7.89 15.54 -1.30
C GLY A 20 -8.91 16.61 -0.96
N TYR A 21 -9.68 17.10 -1.95
CA TYR A 21 -10.72 18.11 -1.74
C TYR A 21 -11.83 17.63 -0.82
N SER A 22 -12.28 16.40 -1.00
CA SER A 22 -13.27 15.76 -0.12
C SER A 22 -12.78 15.68 1.33
N ARG A 23 -11.52 15.26 1.57
CA ARG A 23 -10.93 15.23 2.93
C ARG A 23 -10.80 16.61 3.58
N SER A 24 -10.64 17.66 2.78
CA SER A 24 -10.61 19.05 3.27
C SER A 24 -11.99 19.68 3.46
N GLY A 25 -13.07 18.97 3.13
CA GLY A 25 -14.44 19.50 3.19
C GLY A 25 -14.76 20.54 2.10
N MET A 26 -13.93 20.66 1.07
CA MET A 26 -14.10 21.61 -0.04
C MET A 26 -15.13 21.14 -1.07
N VAL A 27 -15.35 19.83 -1.15
CA VAL A 27 -16.31 19.16 -2.04
C VAL A 27 -17.00 18.06 -1.22
N THR A 28 -18.28 17.81 -1.49
CA THR A 28 -19.01 16.67 -0.91
C THR A 28 -18.35 15.34 -1.32
N GLU A 29 -18.52 14.30 -0.51
CA GLU A 29 -18.12 12.95 -0.92
C GLU A 29 -18.87 12.55 -2.19
N LEU A 30 -18.20 11.77 -3.05
CA LEU A 30 -18.84 11.24 -4.25
C LEU A 30 -19.99 10.32 -3.84
N ASP A 31 -21.15 10.53 -4.44
CA ASP A 31 -22.26 9.58 -4.33
C ASP A 31 -21.93 8.28 -5.07
N ALA A 32 -22.80 7.27 -4.87
CA ALA A 32 -22.61 5.94 -5.44
C ALA A 32 -22.55 5.98 -6.99
N GLU A 33 -23.37 6.81 -7.63
CA GLU A 33 -23.41 6.94 -9.09
C GLU A 33 -22.08 7.48 -9.64
N ASN A 34 -21.53 8.52 -9.03
CA ASN A 34 -20.23 9.07 -9.42
C ASN A 34 -19.09 8.07 -9.19
N VAL A 35 -19.15 7.27 -8.13
CA VAL A 35 -18.17 6.20 -7.88
C VAL A 35 -18.26 5.13 -8.98
N GLU A 36 -19.46 4.68 -9.33
CA GLU A 36 -19.68 3.69 -10.40
C GLU A 36 -19.17 4.20 -11.76
N LEU A 37 -19.42 5.47 -12.10
CA LEU A 37 -18.92 6.08 -13.33
C LEU A 37 -17.39 6.13 -13.37
N VAL A 38 -16.75 6.46 -12.25
CA VAL A 38 -15.29 6.48 -12.11
C VAL A 38 -14.71 5.07 -12.29
N GLU A 39 -15.30 4.07 -11.65
CA GLU A 39 -14.86 2.67 -11.74
C GLU A 39 -15.07 2.11 -13.14
N LYS A 40 -16.21 2.42 -13.78
CA LYS A 40 -16.50 2.03 -15.15
C LYS A 40 -15.50 2.62 -16.14
N TYR A 41 -15.25 3.92 -16.08
CA TYR A 41 -14.29 4.58 -16.97
C TYR A 41 -12.88 3.99 -16.83
N GLN A 42 -12.43 3.73 -15.60
CA GLN A 42 -11.14 3.08 -15.37
C GLN A 42 -11.11 1.65 -15.95
N SER A 43 -12.18 0.89 -15.77
CA SER A 43 -12.31 -0.49 -16.24
C SER A 43 -12.32 -0.56 -17.77
N ASP A 44 -13.06 0.32 -18.44
CA ASP A 44 -13.12 0.42 -19.90
C ASP A 44 -11.74 0.75 -20.48
N LEU A 45 -11.04 1.73 -19.89
CA LEU A 45 -9.70 2.13 -20.31
C LEU A 45 -8.65 1.03 -20.10
N LEU A 46 -8.78 0.24 -19.01
CA LEU A 46 -7.97 -0.96 -18.81
C LEU A 46 -8.29 -2.03 -19.86
N ALA A 47 -9.58 -2.29 -20.14
CA ALA A 47 -10.02 -3.27 -21.12
C ALA A 47 -9.47 -2.96 -22.52
N ASP A 48 -9.49 -1.69 -22.92
CA ASP A 48 -8.89 -1.24 -24.18
C ASP A 48 -7.40 -1.56 -24.26
N GLY A 49 -6.62 -1.27 -23.21
CA GLY A 49 -5.20 -1.57 -23.23
C GLY A 49 -4.89 -3.07 -23.14
N VAL A 50 -5.74 -3.88 -22.48
CA VAL A 50 -5.65 -5.35 -22.52
C VAL A 50 -5.95 -5.86 -23.94
N CYS A 51 -6.99 -5.35 -24.60
CA CYS A 51 -7.31 -5.70 -25.98
C CYS A 51 -6.16 -5.34 -26.95
N LEU A 52 -5.55 -4.16 -26.80
CA LEU A 52 -4.37 -3.79 -27.56
C LEU A 52 -3.19 -4.72 -27.27
N SER A 53 -3.02 -5.17 -26.02
CA SER A 53 -1.96 -6.09 -25.65
C SER A 53 -2.14 -7.47 -26.29
N SER A 54 -3.37 -8.00 -26.29
CA SER A 54 -3.67 -9.30 -26.90
C SER A 54 -3.46 -9.26 -28.40
N TRP A 55 -3.86 -8.18 -29.06
CA TRP A 55 -3.59 -7.98 -30.49
C TRP A 55 -2.09 -7.95 -30.80
N VAL A 56 -1.28 -7.22 -30.02
CA VAL A 56 0.19 -7.20 -30.21
C VAL A 56 0.82 -8.55 -29.93
N ILE A 57 0.31 -9.33 -28.98
CA ILE A 57 0.84 -10.67 -28.68
C ILE A 57 0.51 -11.67 -29.80
N GLN A 58 -0.69 -11.57 -30.39
CA GLN A 58 -1.17 -12.45 -31.46
C GLN A 58 -0.51 -12.16 -32.81
N GLU A 59 -0.47 -10.88 -33.20
CA GLU A 59 -0.02 -10.46 -34.54
C GLU A 59 1.44 -9.97 -34.57
N GLY A 60 2.00 -9.65 -33.40
CA GLY A 60 3.31 -9.02 -33.29
C GLY A 60 4.47 -9.99 -33.12
N SER A 61 5.68 -9.44 -33.21
CA SER A 61 6.91 -10.19 -32.93
C SER A 61 7.09 -10.44 -31.42
N PRO A 62 7.60 -11.62 -31.00
CA PRO A 62 7.96 -11.91 -29.60
C PRO A 62 8.92 -10.88 -28.98
N ALA A 63 9.71 -10.18 -29.80
CA ALA A 63 10.58 -9.08 -29.34
C ALA A 63 9.80 -7.93 -28.66
N LEU A 64 8.49 -7.80 -28.92
CA LEU A 64 7.63 -6.78 -28.34
C LEU A 64 7.04 -7.18 -26.98
N TYR A 65 7.09 -8.46 -26.60
CA TYR A 65 6.38 -8.95 -25.40
C TYR A 65 6.87 -8.26 -24.12
N GLY A 66 8.18 -8.07 -23.98
CA GLY A 66 8.74 -7.32 -22.85
C GLY A 66 8.25 -5.87 -22.79
N MET A 67 7.98 -5.22 -23.93
CA MET A 67 7.37 -3.89 -23.96
C MET A 67 5.89 -3.96 -23.58
N VAL A 68 5.15 -4.95 -24.08
CA VAL A 68 3.73 -5.15 -23.77
C VAL A 68 3.51 -5.32 -22.26
N HIS A 69 4.24 -6.23 -21.61
CA HIS A 69 4.12 -6.46 -20.17
C HIS A 69 4.53 -5.24 -19.34
N GLU A 70 5.54 -4.48 -19.77
CA GLU A 70 5.90 -3.20 -19.12
C GLU A 70 4.75 -2.20 -19.20
N ARG A 71 4.03 -2.12 -20.33
CA ARG A 71 2.88 -1.22 -20.47
C ARG A 71 1.69 -1.69 -19.65
N LEU A 72 1.39 -2.98 -19.64
CA LEU A 72 0.34 -3.55 -18.79
C LEU A 72 0.65 -3.31 -17.30
N LEU A 73 1.90 -3.53 -16.88
CA LEU A 73 2.34 -3.23 -15.51
C LEU A 73 2.05 -1.77 -15.14
N ALA A 74 2.45 -0.82 -15.99
CA ALA A 74 2.19 0.59 -15.76
C ALA A 74 0.69 0.92 -15.69
N MET A 75 -0.13 0.31 -16.56
CA MET A 75 -1.59 0.47 -16.53
C MET A 75 -2.19 -0.04 -15.22
N TYR A 76 -1.88 -1.26 -14.81
CA TYR A 76 -2.40 -1.85 -13.58
C TYR A 76 -1.92 -1.10 -12.33
N ILE A 77 -0.69 -0.57 -12.33
CA ILE A 77 -0.21 0.32 -11.27
C ILE A 77 -1.06 1.60 -11.19
N CYS A 78 -1.38 2.22 -12.33
CA CYS A 78 -2.18 3.46 -12.35
C CYS A 78 -3.62 3.21 -11.89
N ALA A 79 -4.20 2.06 -12.24
CA ALA A 79 -5.51 1.65 -11.78
C ALA A 79 -5.51 1.13 -10.33
N GLY A 80 -4.34 0.77 -9.79
CA GLY A 80 -4.23 0.19 -8.46
C GLY A 80 -4.62 -1.30 -8.41
N HIS A 81 -4.50 -2.05 -9.50
CA HIS A 81 -4.75 -3.48 -9.54
C HIS A 81 -3.48 -4.26 -9.17
N GLY A 82 -3.29 -4.54 -7.87
CA GLY A 82 -2.04 -5.10 -7.35
C GLY A 82 -1.72 -6.50 -7.89
N LEU A 83 -2.71 -7.40 -7.91
CA LEU A 83 -2.54 -8.78 -8.36
C LEU A 83 -2.16 -8.86 -9.85
N ASP A 84 -2.83 -8.06 -10.69
CA ASP A 84 -2.54 -8.01 -12.11
C ASP A 84 -1.17 -7.38 -12.39
N ALA A 85 -0.82 -6.32 -11.65
CA ALA A 85 0.50 -5.71 -11.73
C ALA A 85 1.61 -6.69 -11.31
N GLU A 86 1.41 -7.45 -10.24
CA GLU A 86 2.36 -8.50 -9.84
C GLU A 86 2.51 -9.56 -10.94
N ARG A 87 1.41 -10.02 -11.54
CA ARG A 87 1.46 -10.95 -12.67
C ARG A 87 2.34 -10.41 -13.80
N GLN A 88 2.20 -9.13 -14.16
CA GLN A 88 3.03 -8.54 -15.22
C GLN A 88 4.52 -8.47 -14.85
N LEU A 89 4.89 -8.29 -13.57
CA LEU A 89 6.28 -8.41 -13.13
C LEU A 89 6.85 -9.82 -13.40
N TRP A 90 6.03 -10.85 -13.19
CA TRP A 90 6.41 -12.24 -13.49
C TRP A 90 6.54 -12.49 -14.99
N GLU A 91 5.57 -12.05 -15.80
CA GLU A 91 5.62 -12.21 -17.25
C GLU A 91 6.83 -11.50 -17.87
N MET A 92 7.15 -10.29 -17.41
CA MET A 92 8.38 -9.58 -17.82
C MET A 92 9.62 -10.44 -17.59
N LYS A 93 9.71 -11.08 -16.41
CA LYS A 93 10.85 -11.94 -16.05
C LYS A 93 10.93 -13.16 -16.96
N LEU A 94 9.80 -13.78 -17.33
CA LEU A 94 9.77 -14.94 -18.23
C LEU A 94 10.29 -14.61 -19.63
N VAL A 95 10.05 -13.38 -20.12
CA VAL A 95 10.58 -12.91 -21.41
C VAL A 95 11.96 -12.26 -21.29
N GLY A 96 12.67 -12.46 -20.17
CA GLY A 96 14.04 -12.01 -19.97
C GLY A 96 14.20 -10.50 -19.71
N LYS A 97 13.12 -9.81 -19.32
CA LYS A 97 13.14 -8.38 -19.01
C LYS A 97 12.93 -8.14 -17.52
N GLU A 98 13.78 -7.33 -16.91
CA GLU A 98 13.65 -6.97 -15.50
C GLU A 98 13.00 -5.59 -15.34
N ALA A 99 11.98 -5.51 -14.48
CA ALA A 99 11.40 -4.25 -14.07
C ALA A 99 12.31 -3.52 -13.07
N ASP A 100 12.27 -2.19 -13.09
CA ASP A 100 12.95 -1.37 -12.09
C ASP A 100 12.46 -1.75 -10.68
N GLY A 101 13.38 -1.74 -9.69
CA GLY A 101 13.06 -2.04 -8.31
C GLY A 101 11.95 -1.12 -7.77
N ASP A 102 11.89 0.12 -8.24
CA ASP A 102 10.87 1.07 -7.79
C ASP A 102 9.45 0.64 -8.21
N LEU A 103 9.30 -0.06 -9.34
CA LEU A 103 8.02 -0.64 -9.74
C LEU A 103 7.60 -1.79 -8.80
N TYR A 104 8.54 -2.63 -8.36
CA TYR A 104 8.26 -3.66 -7.35
C TYR A 104 7.75 -3.05 -6.04
N ASP A 105 8.37 -1.95 -5.58
CA ASP A 105 7.95 -1.26 -4.35
C ASP A 105 6.53 -0.68 -4.48
N ILE A 106 6.18 -0.14 -5.65
CA ILE A 106 4.84 0.37 -5.94
C ILE A 106 3.81 -0.76 -5.93
N VAL A 107 4.08 -1.88 -6.62
CA VAL A 107 3.19 -3.05 -6.63
C VAL A 107 3.00 -3.61 -5.23
N LEU A 108 4.09 -3.73 -4.46
CA LEU A 108 4.04 -4.14 -3.06
C LEU A 108 3.11 -3.26 -2.22
N ALA A 109 3.21 -1.93 -2.38
CA ALA A 109 2.35 -0.99 -1.67
C ALA A 109 0.87 -1.09 -2.10
N ILE A 110 0.59 -1.36 -3.37
CA ILE A 110 -0.78 -1.55 -3.87
C ILE A 110 -1.37 -2.83 -3.27
N CYS A 111 -0.69 -3.97 -3.38
CA CYS A 111 -1.12 -5.24 -2.80
C CYS A 111 -1.35 -5.11 -1.29
N ALA A 112 -0.46 -4.42 -0.58
CA ALA A 112 -0.61 -4.15 0.85
C ALA A 112 -1.87 -3.31 1.16
N SER A 113 -2.18 -2.31 0.34
CA SER A 113 -3.39 -1.49 0.50
C SER A 113 -4.70 -2.24 0.23
N GLN A 114 -4.62 -3.41 -0.40
CA GLN A 114 -5.74 -4.31 -0.72
C GLN A 114 -5.80 -5.53 0.21
N LYS A 115 -4.87 -5.63 1.17
CA LYS A 115 -4.71 -6.79 2.06
C LYS A 115 -4.39 -8.11 1.34
N GLU A 116 -3.70 -8.04 0.20
CA GLU A 116 -3.29 -9.22 -0.56
C GLU A 116 -2.05 -9.89 0.05
N ALA A 117 -2.24 -10.58 1.17
CA ALA A 117 -1.14 -11.11 2.00
C ALA A 117 -0.21 -12.07 1.24
N SER A 118 -0.75 -12.90 0.34
CA SER A 118 0.02 -13.86 -0.45
C SER A 118 0.97 -13.17 -1.43
N SER A 119 0.48 -12.16 -2.15
CA SER A 119 1.26 -11.31 -3.05
C SER A 119 2.32 -10.50 -2.30
N VAL A 120 1.94 -9.91 -1.17
CA VAL A 120 2.89 -9.18 -0.31
C VAL A 120 4.02 -10.11 0.14
N ALA A 121 3.71 -11.33 0.59
CA ALA A 121 4.72 -12.30 1.00
C ALA A 121 5.68 -12.66 -0.14
N ARG A 122 5.17 -12.94 -1.35
CA ARG A 122 6.01 -13.23 -2.53
C ARG A 122 6.93 -12.07 -2.88
N LEU A 123 6.40 -10.85 -2.94
CA LEU A 123 7.18 -9.65 -3.26
C LEU A 123 8.23 -9.34 -2.18
N LEU A 124 7.94 -9.64 -0.91
CA LEU A 124 8.88 -9.46 0.21
C LEU A 124 10.11 -10.36 0.12
N THR A 125 10.01 -11.57 -0.46
CA THR A 125 11.18 -12.47 -0.61
C THR A 125 12.33 -11.82 -1.36
N ARG A 126 12.01 -10.97 -2.34
CA ARG A 126 13.01 -10.23 -3.13
C ARG A 126 13.74 -9.16 -2.30
N ILE A 127 13.13 -8.66 -1.24
CA ILE A 127 13.68 -7.58 -0.40
C ILE A 127 14.70 -8.14 0.60
N GLU A 128 14.58 -9.41 1.00
CA GLU A 128 15.44 -10.02 2.02
C GLU A 128 16.92 -9.99 1.65
N VAL A 129 17.23 -10.19 0.36
CA VAL A 129 18.58 -10.21 -0.21
C VAL A 129 19.13 -8.82 -0.59
N THR A 130 18.39 -7.74 -0.34
CA THR A 130 18.80 -6.38 -0.72
C THR A 130 19.59 -5.67 0.38
N SER A 131 20.30 -4.60 -0.01
CA SER A 131 20.99 -3.72 0.94
C SER A 131 20.05 -3.11 1.97
N SER A 132 20.58 -2.75 3.14
CA SER A 132 19.84 -2.08 4.22
C SER A 132 19.05 -0.85 3.73
N MET A 133 19.66 -0.02 2.88
CA MET A 133 19.03 1.15 2.30
C MET A 133 17.82 0.80 1.42
N ARG A 134 17.96 -0.22 0.55
CA ARG A 134 16.86 -0.67 -0.30
C ARG A 134 15.74 -1.30 0.53
N LYS A 135 16.09 -2.13 1.50
CA LYS A 135 15.16 -2.75 2.46
C LYS A 135 14.33 -1.70 3.21
N LYS A 136 14.97 -0.63 3.69
CA LYS A 136 14.28 0.51 4.33
C LYS A 136 13.29 1.17 3.39
N LYS A 137 13.68 1.42 2.13
CA LYS A 137 12.80 2.03 1.11
C LYS A 137 11.57 1.14 0.87
N SER A 138 11.78 -0.15 0.58
CA SER A 138 10.69 -1.09 0.30
C SER A 138 9.75 -1.30 1.48
N LEU A 139 10.27 -1.43 2.71
CA LEU A 139 9.43 -1.51 3.91
C LEU A 139 8.64 -0.22 4.17
N SER A 140 9.19 0.95 3.81
CA SER A 140 8.46 2.21 3.90
C SER A 140 7.31 2.28 2.89
N TRP A 141 7.48 1.73 1.69
CA TRP A 141 6.40 1.58 0.71
C TRP A 141 5.32 0.61 1.19
N LEU A 142 5.71 -0.55 1.71
CA LEU A 142 4.79 -1.53 2.32
C LEU A 142 3.95 -0.90 3.43
N LEU A 143 4.62 -0.19 4.35
CA LEU A 143 4.00 0.52 5.46
C LEU A 143 2.95 1.53 4.98
N ARG A 144 3.30 2.36 4.00
CA ARG A 144 2.39 3.35 3.41
C ARG A 144 1.24 2.71 2.64
N GLY A 145 1.46 1.55 2.01
CA GLY A 145 0.42 0.72 1.41
C GLY A 145 -0.62 0.30 2.44
N TYR A 146 -0.19 -0.31 3.54
CA TYR A 146 -1.10 -0.70 4.62
C TYR A 146 -1.83 0.49 5.25
N ILE A 147 -1.14 1.62 5.48
CA ILE A 147 -1.78 2.86 5.96
C ILE A 147 -2.88 3.32 5.00
N LYS A 148 -2.60 3.31 3.68
CA LYS A 148 -3.57 3.71 2.65
C LYS A 148 -4.81 2.81 2.62
N GLY A 149 -4.64 1.50 2.83
CA GLY A 149 -5.74 0.53 2.93
C GLY A 149 -6.44 0.50 4.30
N GLY A 150 -5.93 1.26 5.29
CA GLY A 150 -6.45 1.23 6.65
C GLY A 150 -6.10 -0.06 7.41
N HIS A 151 -5.10 -0.81 6.97
CA HIS A 151 -4.62 -2.05 7.59
C HIS A 151 -3.58 -1.72 8.67
N TYR A 152 -4.02 -1.05 9.74
CA TYR A 152 -3.10 -0.46 10.72
C TYR A 152 -2.37 -1.48 11.60
N ASP A 153 -2.91 -2.69 11.76
CA ASP A 153 -2.25 -3.77 12.50
C ASP A 153 -1.04 -4.27 11.72
N GLU A 154 -1.20 -4.55 10.43
CA GLU A 154 -0.12 -4.95 9.52
C GLU A 154 0.91 -3.81 9.33
N ALA A 155 0.45 -2.55 9.33
CA ALA A 155 1.32 -1.39 9.34
C ALA A 155 2.18 -1.32 10.63
N ALA A 156 1.60 -1.60 11.79
CA ALA A 156 2.32 -1.64 13.06
C ALA A 156 3.38 -2.74 13.10
N GLU A 157 3.04 -3.94 12.64
CA GLU A 157 4.01 -5.04 12.53
C GLU A 157 5.14 -4.71 11.55
N THR A 158 4.84 -4.05 10.43
CA THR A 158 5.87 -3.59 9.48
C THR A 158 6.81 -2.58 10.13
N LEU A 159 6.28 -1.64 10.92
CA LEU A 159 7.05 -0.65 11.65
C LEU A 159 7.95 -1.31 12.72
N ILE A 160 7.42 -2.28 13.47
CA ILE A 160 8.20 -3.05 14.45
C ILE A 160 9.32 -3.82 13.74
N LYS A 161 9.02 -4.49 12.62
CA LYS A 161 10.02 -5.19 11.79
C LYS A 161 11.13 -4.24 11.31
N MET A 162 10.80 -3.01 10.93
CA MET A 162 11.82 -2.02 10.59
C MET A 162 12.74 -1.74 11.78
N LEU A 163 12.19 -1.53 12.99
CA LEU A 163 12.98 -1.30 14.20
C LEU A 163 13.86 -2.48 14.57
N ASP A 164 13.35 -3.71 14.46
CA ASP A 164 14.10 -4.94 14.76
C ASP A 164 15.26 -5.15 13.78
N LEU A 165 15.15 -4.62 12.55
CA LEU A 165 16.22 -4.60 11.55
C LEU A 165 17.18 -3.39 11.73
N GLY A 166 17.01 -2.57 12.76
CA GLY A 166 17.79 -1.34 12.96
C GLY A 166 17.47 -0.22 11.98
N LEU A 167 16.31 -0.28 11.31
CA LEU A 167 15.87 0.69 10.31
C LEU A 167 14.89 1.67 10.95
N SER A 168 15.27 2.94 11.04
CA SER A 168 14.39 3.98 11.61
C SER A 168 13.23 4.35 10.65
N PRO A 169 11.95 4.15 11.05
CA PRO A 169 10.79 4.56 10.27
C PRO A 169 10.61 6.08 10.25
N GLY A 170 10.02 6.60 9.17
CA GLY A 170 9.71 8.02 9.04
C GLY A 170 8.79 8.54 10.16
N TYR A 171 8.99 9.78 10.60
CA TYR A 171 8.15 10.39 11.65
C TYR A 171 6.67 10.40 11.26
N LEU A 172 6.35 10.85 10.05
CA LEU A 172 4.97 10.89 9.55
C LEU A 172 4.34 9.49 9.45
N ASP A 173 5.15 8.49 9.09
CA ASP A 173 4.68 7.10 9.01
C ASP A 173 4.32 6.58 10.41
N ARG A 174 5.16 6.84 11.42
CA ARG A 174 4.86 6.51 12.84
C ARG A 174 3.58 7.16 13.33
N VAL A 175 3.42 8.46 13.09
CA VAL A 175 2.23 9.22 13.49
C VAL A 175 0.97 8.65 12.84
N ALA A 176 1.02 8.35 11.54
CA ALA A 176 -0.13 7.83 10.80
C ALA A 176 -0.59 6.46 11.34
N VAL A 177 0.34 5.54 11.64
CA VAL A 177 -0.01 4.24 12.24
C VAL A 177 -0.61 4.42 13.62
N MET A 178 0.01 5.20 14.49
CA MET A 178 -0.49 5.43 15.85
C MET A 178 -1.88 6.05 15.87
N GLN A 179 -2.13 7.05 15.01
CA GLN A 179 -3.45 7.66 14.87
C GLN A 179 -4.50 6.67 14.35
N GLY A 180 -4.13 5.85 13.36
CA GLY A 180 -4.98 4.81 12.81
C GLY A 180 -5.40 3.76 13.84
N LEU A 181 -4.43 3.22 14.57
CA LEU A 181 -4.68 2.29 15.68
C LEU A 181 -5.53 2.93 16.79
N ARG A 182 -5.20 4.17 17.19
CA ARG A 182 -5.96 4.88 18.24
C ARG A 182 -7.43 5.04 17.90
N LYS A 183 -7.78 5.33 16.64
CA LYS A 183 -9.19 5.42 16.20
C LYS A 183 -9.93 4.09 16.34
N ARG A 184 -9.22 2.96 16.24
CA ARG A 184 -9.77 1.61 16.38
C ARG A 184 -9.89 1.12 17.82
N ILE A 185 -9.13 1.67 18.76
CA ILE A 185 -9.23 1.35 20.20
C ILE A 185 -10.64 1.62 20.75
N GLN A 186 -11.36 2.58 20.19
CA GLN A 186 -12.74 2.87 20.58
C GLN A 186 -13.72 1.74 20.22
N GLN A 187 -13.31 0.80 19.36
CA GLN A 187 -14.01 -0.43 19.04
C GLN A 187 -13.45 -1.56 19.92
N TRP A 188 -14.32 -2.42 20.49
CA TRP A 188 -13.89 -3.50 21.38
C TRP A 188 -12.86 -4.43 20.71
N GLY A 189 -11.75 -4.72 21.40
CA GLY A 189 -10.84 -5.83 21.07
C GLY A 189 -9.49 -5.48 20.41
N ASN A 190 -9.21 -4.22 20.04
CA ASN A 190 -7.96 -3.88 19.32
C ASN A 190 -7.05 -2.87 20.07
N VAL A 191 -6.78 -3.14 21.34
CA VAL A 191 -5.85 -2.31 22.16
C VAL A 191 -4.42 -2.85 22.11
N GLU A 192 -4.25 -4.15 21.87
CA GLU A 192 -2.98 -4.84 21.97
C GLU A 192 -1.94 -4.33 20.98
N SER A 193 -2.29 -4.24 19.68
CA SER A 193 -1.40 -3.70 18.63
C SER A 193 -0.91 -2.29 18.97
N TYR A 194 -1.79 -1.44 19.49
CA TYR A 194 -1.43 -0.09 19.91
C TYR A 194 -0.44 -0.08 21.06
N LEU A 195 -0.70 -0.86 22.12
CA LEU A 195 0.19 -0.94 23.28
C LEU A 195 1.55 -1.54 22.93
N LYS A 196 1.56 -2.60 22.12
CA LYS A 196 2.79 -3.24 21.60
C LYS A 196 3.64 -2.23 20.83
N LEU A 197 3.01 -1.47 19.93
CA LEU A 197 3.71 -0.44 19.15
C LEU A 197 4.23 0.70 20.03
N CYS A 198 3.42 1.23 20.95
CA CYS A 198 3.83 2.29 21.88
C CYS A 198 5.02 1.86 22.72
N LYS A 199 4.96 0.66 23.31
CA LYS A 199 6.08 0.10 24.07
C LYS A 199 7.35 0.03 23.22
N ARG A 200 7.26 -0.59 22.02
CA ARG A 200 8.44 -0.74 21.16
C ARG A 200 9.05 0.60 20.76
N LEU A 201 8.23 1.61 20.46
CA LEU A 201 8.67 2.97 20.15
C LEU A 201 9.29 3.68 21.36
N SER A 202 8.76 3.45 22.55
CA SER A 202 9.30 3.96 23.83
C SER A 202 10.68 3.36 24.10
N ASP A 203 10.83 2.03 23.95
CA ASP A 203 12.09 1.30 24.15
C ASP A 203 13.24 1.82 23.28
N VAL A 204 12.94 2.37 22.10
CA VAL A 204 13.92 2.96 21.17
C VAL A 204 13.95 4.50 21.19
N ASN A 205 13.33 5.13 22.19
CA ASN A 205 13.27 6.59 22.38
C ASN A 205 12.69 7.37 21.19
N LEU A 206 11.77 6.76 20.44
CA LEU A 206 11.09 7.38 19.30
C LEU A 206 9.78 8.07 19.67
N ILE A 207 9.25 7.82 20.86
CA ILE A 207 8.16 8.55 21.51
C ILE A 207 8.50 8.76 22.99
N GLY A 208 7.78 9.66 23.65
CA GLY A 208 7.84 9.77 25.11
C GLY A 208 7.22 8.55 25.81
N PRO A 209 7.50 8.37 27.11
CA PRO A 209 6.92 7.28 27.89
C PRO A 209 5.39 7.35 27.84
N SER A 210 4.75 6.19 27.65
CA SER A 210 3.32 6.12 27.39
C SER A 210 2.58 5.67 28.64
N LEU A 211 1.69 6.52 29.16
CA LEU A 211 0.84 6.18 30.31
C LEU A 211 -0.48 5.59 29.84
N VAL A 212 -0.73 4.33 30.20
CA VAL A 212 -1.95 3.60 29.85
C VAL A 212 -2.92 3.66 31.03
N TYR A 213 -4.13 4.17 30.76
CA TYR A 213 -5.25 4.15 31.68
C TYR A 213 -6.30 3.17 31.17
N LEU A 214 -6.57 2.11 31.93
CA LEU A 214 -7.61 1.13 31.61
C LEU A 214 -8.64 1.11 32.73
N TYR A 215 -9.91 1.31 32.39
CA TYR A 215 -11.01 1.14 33.33
C TYR A 215 -11.77 -0.15 33.07
N ILE A 216 -11.72 -1.07 34.03
CA ILE A 216 -12.46 -2.34 33.95
C ILE A 216 -13.77 -2.18 34.69
N LYS A 217 -14.83 -1.83 33.95
CA LYS A 217 -16.18 -1.54 34.49
C LYS A 217 -16.72 -2.63 35.40
N LYS A 218 -16.51 -3.91 35.06
CA LYS A 218 -16.98 -5.07 35.85
C LYS A 218 -16.47 -5.05 37.29
N TYR A 219 -15.25 -4.56 37.50
CA TYR A 219 -14.59 -4.54 38.81
C TYR A 219 -14.46 -3.14 39.41
N LYS A 220 -14.98 -2.11 38.72
CA LYS A 220 -14.76 -0.69 39.05
C LYS A 220 -13.27 -0.37 39.28
N LEU A 221 -12.39 -1.03 38.52
CA LEU A 221 -10.94 -0.97 38.71
C LEU A 221 -10.29 -0.07 37.67
N TRP A 222 -9.41 0.83 38.11
CA TRP A 222 -8.51 1.59 37.25
C TRP A 222 -7.12 0.95 37.28
N ILE A 223 -6.56 0.68 36.11
CA ILE A 223 -5.17 0.28 35.94
C ILE A 223 -4.43 1.43 35.30
N MET A 224 -3.40 1.90 35.97
CA MET A 224 -2.42 2.86 35.44
C MET A 224 -1.10 2.15 35.24
N LYS A 225 -0.57 2.15 34.02
CA LYS A 225 0.72 1.53 33.71
C LYS A 225 1.55 2.43 32.82
N LEU A 226 2.79 2.69 33.23
CA LEU A 226 3.80 3.32 32.40
C LEU A 226 4.40 2.26 31.47
N LEU A 227 4.46 2.57 30.17
CA LEU A 227 5.11 1.79 29.12
C LEU A 227 6.32 2.52 28.57
#